data_AF-A0A0M4GUJ7-F1
#
_entry.id   AF-A0A0M4GUJ7-F1
#
_cell.length_a   1.000
_cell.length_b   1.000
_cell.length_c   1.000
_cell.angle_alpha   90.00
_cell.angle_beta   90.00
_cell.angle_gamma   90.00
#
_symmetry.space_group_name_H-M   'P 1'
#
loop_
_entity.id
_entity.type
_entity.pdbx_description
1 polymer ?
#
loop_
_entity_poly.entity_id
_entity_poly.type
_entity_poly.pdbx_seq_one_letter_code
_entity_poly.pdbx_strand_id
1 'polypeptide(L)'
;MKVDEVADFLIREGVRPRFFAINTVVADDAVVLYQEGPARWVVFYTERGVRSSERVYDSEDAACQALIKEARFLEQDMREHESRPRRPHPVTPKPEPVKKGPDFIVDSTGSITPAR
;
A
#
# COMPACT_ATOMS: atom_id res chain seq x y z
N MET A 1 -11.11 -5.86 28.20
CA MET A 1 -9.77 -5.49 27.72
C MET A 1 -9.61 -3.99 27.86
N LYS A 2 -8.50 -3.53 28.46
CA LYS A 2 -8.25 -2.11 28.71
C LYS A 2 -7.38 -1.46 27.65
N VAL A 3 -7.47 -0.14 27.51
CA VAL A 3 -6.67 0.66 26.56
C VAL A 3 -5.18 0.51 26.84
N ASP A 4 -4.77 0.44 28.11
CA ASP A 4 -3.36 0.25 28.46
C ASP A 4 -2.83 -1.13 28.05
N GLU A 5 -3.71 -2.13 27.90
CA GLU A 5 -3.34 -3.50 27.55
C GLU A 5 -3.40 -3.77 26.04
N VAL A 6 -4.13 -2.95 25.27
CA VAL A 6 -4.34 -3.20 23.83
C VAL A 6 -3.06 -3.06 23.03
N ALA A 7 -2.18 -2.14 23.40
CA ALA A 7 -0.87 -1.97 22.76
C ALA A 7 -0.01 -3.23 22.92
N ASP A 8 0.16 -3.69 24.16
CA ASP A 8 0.92 -4.91 24.47
C ASP A 8 0.32 -6.14 23.78
N PHE A 9 -1.01 -6.25 23.76
CA PHE A 9 -1.69 -7.33 23.06
C PHE A 9 -1.40 -7.31 21.55
N LEU A 10 -1.51 -6.16 20.89
CA LEU A 10 -1.22 -6.01 19.46
C LEU A 10 0.24 -6.35 19.13
N ILE A 11 1.18 -5.90 19.97
CA ILE A 11 2.61 -6.19 19.80
C ILE A 11 2.87 -7.70 19.94
N ARG A 12 2.25 -8.36 20.92
CA ARG A 12 2.36 -9.83 21.12
C ARG A 12 1.79 -10.62 19.95
N GLU A 13 0.74 -10.12 19.32
CA GLU A 13 0.14 -10.70 18.11
C GLU A 13 0.97 -10.43 16.84
N GLY A 14 2.07 -9.68 16.95
CA GLY A 14 2.98 -9.41 15.83
C GLY A 14 2.54 -8.25 14.94
N VAL A 15 1.59 -7.42 15.39
CA VAL A 15 1.22 -6.18 14.71
C VAL A 15 2.32 -5.14 14.93
N ARG A 16 2.85 -4.56 13.84
CA ARG A 16 3.89 -3.54 13.95
C ARG A 16 3.35 -2.28 14.64
N PRO A 17 4.08 -1.68 15.60
CA PRO A 17 3.66 -0.45 16.29
C PRO A 17 3.34 0.74 15.37
N ARG A 18 3.80 0.72 14.11
CA ARG A 18 3.47 1.76 13.12
C ARG A 18 2.01 1.75 12.67
N PHE A 19 1.30 0.63 12.82
CA PHE A 19 -0.06 0.45 12.28
C PHE A 19 -1.17 0.76 13.28
N PHE A 20 -0.83 1.06 14.52
CA PHE A 20 -1.80 1.46 15.53
C PHE A 20 -1.27 2.61 16.37
N ALA A 21 -2.17 3.44 16.87
CA ALA A 21 -1.84 4.49 17.83
C ALA A 21 -2.96 4.66 18.85
N ILE A 22 -2.61 5.13 20.05
CA ILE A 22 -3.55 5.28 21.16
C ILE A 22 -3.46 6.72 21.68
N ASN A 23 -4.60 7.37 21.84
CA ASN A 23 -4.76 8.72 22.38
C ASN A 23 -3.83 9.77 21.74
N THR A 24 -3.54 9.62 20.46
CA THR A 24 -2.75 10.58 19.67
C THR A 24 -3.40 10.81 18.32
N VAL A 25 -3.32 12.05 17.82
CA VAL A 25 -3.78 12.42 16.47
C VAL A 25 -2.62 12.55 15.48
N VAL A 26 -1.39 12.34 15.95
CA VAL A 26 -0.17 12.42 15.13
C VAL A 26 0.27 10.99 14.81
N ALA A 27 -0.42 10.39 13.84
CA ALA A 27 -0.04 9.12 13.26
C ALA A 27 -0.24 9.18 11.73
N ASP A 28 0.47 8.33 11.01
CA ASP A 28 0.39 8.21 9.56
C ASP A 28 0.28 6.72 9.21
N ASP A 29 -0.59 6.39 8.27
CA ASP A 29 -0.92 5.02 7.87
C ASP A 29 -1.22 4.09 9.06
N ALA A 30 -2.03 4.57 10.01
CA ALA A 30 -2.29 3.88 11.27
C ALA A 30 -3.77 3.93 11.68
N VAL A 31 -4.21 2.90 12.38
CA VAL A 31 -5.50 2.89 13.07
C VAL A 31 -5.34 3.49 14.46
N VAL A 32 -6.09 4.55 14.75
CA VAL A 32 -6.00 5.30 16.00
C VAL A 32 -7.21 4.99 16.86
N LEU A 33 -6.98 4.65 18.12
CA LEU A 33 -7.97 4.71 19.19
C LEU A 33 -7.80 6.02 19.94
N TYR A 34 -8.85 6.83 20.01
CA TYR A 34 -8.82 8.14 20.66
C TYR A 34 -10.00 8.31 21.61
N GLN A 35 -9.71 8.74 22.83
CA GLN A 35 -10.74 9.04 23.82
C GLN A 35 -11.25 10.47 23.65
N GLU A 36 -12.47 10.63 23.12
CA GLU A 36 -13.13 11.92 22.92
C GLU A 36 -14.02 12.26 24.13
N GLY A 37 -13.38 12.55 25.27
CA GLY A 37 -14.07 12.83 26.54
C GLY A 37 -14.31 11.59 27.40
N PRO A 38 -15.11 11.69 28.47
CA PRO A 38 -15.10 10.70 29.55
C PRO A 38 -15.72 9.33 29.19
N ALA A 39 -16.61 9.28 28.20
CA ALA A 39 -17.36 8.06 27.87
C ALA A 39 -17.43 7.77 26.37
N ARG A 40 -16.69 8.50 25.53
CA ARG A 40 -16.78 8.38 24.09
C ARG A 40 -15.42 8.02 23.52
N TRP A 41 -15.39 6.92 22.79
CA TRP A 41 -14.20 6.36 22.17
C TRP A 41 -14.36 6.42 20.67
N VAL A 42 -13.31 6.82 19.98
CA VAL A 42 -13.33 6.99 18.54
C VAL A 42 -12.19 6.17 17.96
N VAL A 43 -12.52 5.25 17.05
CA VAL A 43 -11.54 4.50 16.27
C VAL A 43 -11.58 5.03 14.85
N PHE A 44 -10.46 5.47 14.32
CA PHE A 44 -10.37 5.99 12.96
C PHE A 44 -9.04 5.59 12.33
N TYR A 45 -9.03 5.44 11.01
CA TYR A 45 -7.79 5.32 10.26
C TYR A 45 -7.28 6.72 9.91
N THR A 46 -5.97 6.91 9.94
CA THR A 46 -5.35 8.14 9.45
C THR A 46 -4.27 7.88 8.43
N GLU A 47 -4.32 8.63 7.35
CA GLU A 47 -3.34 8.62 6.26
C GLU A 47 -3.09 10.07 5.84
N ARG A 48 -1.82 10.48 5.87
CA ARG A 48 -1.35 11.83 5.50
C ARG A 48 -2.07 12.94 6.23
N GLY A 49 -2.40 12.71 7.51
CA GLY A 49 -3.16 13.64 8.35
C GLY A 49 -4.66 13.73 8.04
N VAL A 50 -5.17 12.91 7.12
CA VAL A 50 -6.61 12.79 6.84
C VAL A 50 -7.19 11.68 7.71
N ARG A 51 -8.34 11.92 8.35
CA ARG A 51 -9.07 10.92 9.14
C ARG A 51 -10.15 10.28 8.26
N SER A 52 -10.17 8.95 8.25
CA SER A 52 -11.06 8.14 7.43
C SER A 52 -11.61 6.98 8.26
N SER A 53 -12.73 6.40 7.83
CA SER A 53 -13.35 5.23 8.48
C SER A 53 -13.61 5.43 9.98
N GLU A 54 -14.02 6.63 10.37
CA GLU A 54 -14.30 6.96 11.76
C GLU A 54 -15.50 6.16 12.30
N ARG A 55 -15.31 5.55 13.47
CA ARG A 55 -16.36 4.86 14.22
C ARG A 55 -16.32 5.27 15.68
N VAL A 56 -17.50 5.57 16.22
CA VAL A 56 -17.69 5.99 17.61
C VAL A 56 -18.24 4.83 18.42
N TYR A 57 -17.74 4.68 19.64
CA TYR A 57 -18.09 3.63 20.59
C TYR A 57 -18.35 4.23 21.97
N ASP A 58 -19.38 3.74 22.64
CA ASP A 58 -19.77 4.16 23.99
C ASP A 58 -19.05 3.36 25.09
N SER A 59 -18.16 2.45 24.70
CA SER A 59 -17.47 1.54 25.61
C SER A 59 -16.03 1.33 25.19
N GLU A 60 -15.14 1.37 26.18
CA GLU A 60 -13.70 1.13 26.03
C GLU A 60 -13.43 -0.23 25.38
N ASP A 61 -14.08 -1.29 25.88
CA ASP A 61 -13.87 -2.65 25.40
C ASP A 61 -14.23 -2.81 23.91
N ALA A 62 -15.36 -2.23 23.50
CA ALA A 62 -15.81 -2.24 22.11
C ALA A 62 -14.84 -1.50 21.19
N ALA A 63 -14.30 -0.37 21.65
CA ALA A 63 -13.32 0.41 20.90
C ALA A 63 -11.98 -0.34 20.79
N CYS A 64 -11.53 -0.99 21.86
CA CYS A 64 -10.35 -1.86 21.85
C CYS A 64 -10.51 -3.03 20.88
N GLN A 65 -11.66 -3.71 20.89
CA GLN A 65 -11.94 -4.80 19.95
C GLN A 65 -11.94 -4.31 18.50
N ALA A 66 -12.51 -3.14 18.24
CA ALA A 66 -12.48 -2.52 16.92
C ALA A 66 -11.05 -2.19 16.47
N LEU A 67 -10.25 -1.57 17.34
CA LEU A 67 -8.83 -1.30 17.07
C LEU A 67 -8.07 -2.58 16.72
N ILE A 68 -8.25 -3.66 17.50
CA ILE A 68 -7.57 -4.94 17.26
C ILE A 68 -7.92 -5.50 15.89
N LYS A 69 -9.20 -5.49 15.54
CA LYS A 69 -9.69 -6.01 14.27
C LYS A 69 -9.07 -5.24 13.09
N GLU A 70 -9.15 -3.92 13.12
CA GLU A 70 -8.67 -3.06 12.03
C GLU A 70 -7.13 -3.08 11.93
N ALA A 71 -6.41 -3.06 13.06
CA ALA A 71 -4.94 -3.11 13.06
C ALA A 71 -4.38 -4.44 12.54
N ARG A 72 -5.05 -5.56 12.86
CA ARG A 72 -4.69 -6.89 12.30
C ARG A 72 -4.93 -6.95 10.80
N PHE A 73 -6.08 -6.44 10.35
CA PHE A 73 -6.40 -6.38 8.93
C PHE A 73 -5.35 -5.57 8.17
N LEU A 74 -4.98 -4.39 8.70
CA LEU A 74 -3.96 -3.53 8.10
C LEU A 74 -2.58 -4.21 8.04
N GLU A 75 -2.13 -4.84 9.12
CA GLU A 75 -0.86 -5.58 9.13
C GLU A 75 -0.85 -6.71 8.09
N GLN A 76 -1.95 -7.47 7.99
CA GLN A 76 -2.07 -8.57 7.04
C GLN A 76 -2.06 -8.06 5.59
N ASP A 77 -2.89 -7.06 5.27
CA ASP A 77 -2.96 -6.46 3.93
C ASP A 77 -1.60 -5.91 3.49
N MET A 78 -0.89 -5.25 4.41
CA MET A 78 0.45 -4.71 4.13
C MET A 78 1.51 -5.80 3.94
N ARG A 79 1.46 -6.89 4.71
CA ARG A 79 2.35 -8.04 4.46
C ARG A 79 2.07 -8.69 3.12
N GLU A 80 0.79 -8.84 2.75
CA GLU A 80 0.41 -9.38 1.45
C GLU A 80 0.90 -8.47 0.31
N HIS A 81 0.76 -7.15 0.47
CA HIS A 81 1.26 -6.18 -0.49
C HIS A 81 2.80 -6.20 -0.60
N GLU A 82 3.52 -6.25 0.52
CA GLU A 82 4.98 -6.36 0.59
C GLU A 82 5.49 -7.69 -0.01
N SER A 83 4.72 -8.77 0.11
CA SER A 83 5.08 -10.12 -0.39
C SER A 83 4.80 -10.32 -1.88
N ARG A 84 4.01 -9.44 -2.51
CA ARG A 84 3.72 -9.56 -3.94
C ARG A 84 5.00 -9.32 -4.74
N PRO A 85 5.38 -10.22 -5.67
CA PRO A 85 6.53 -9.99 -6.52
C PRO A 85 6.29 -8.71 -7.30
N ARG A 86 7.20 -7.74 -7.19
CA ARG A 86 7.21 -6.56 -8.04
C ARG A 86 7.29 -7.07 -9.47
N ARG A 87 6.18 -6.99 -10.22
CA ARG A 87 6.23 -7.26 -11.65
C ARG A 87 7.27 -6.30 -12.22
N PRO A 88 8.26 -6.79 -12.98
CA PRO A 88 9.12 -5.91 -13.74
C PRO A 88 8.21 -4.93 -14.49
N HIS A 89 8.54 -3.64 -14.46
CA HIS A 89 7.89 -2.72 -15.38
C HIS A 89 8.09 -3.30 -16.78
N PRO A 90 7.07 -3.32 -17.66
CA PRO A 90 7.26 -3.75 -19.03
C PRO A 90 8.36 -2.88 -19.61
N VAL A 91 9.57 -3.44 -19.75
CA VAL A 91 10.63 -2.79 -20.52
C VAL A 91 10.14 -2.93 -21.94
N THR A 92 9.55 -1.86 -22.48
CA THR A 92 9.30 -1.78 -23.92
C THR A 92 10.67 -2.04 -24.58
N PRO A 93 10.84 -3.13 -25.35
CA PRO A 93 12.10 -3.37 -26.00
C PRO A 93 12.39 -2.17 -26.89
N LYS A 94 13.58 -1.59 -26.74
CA LYS A 94 14.07 -0.52 -27.61
C LYS A 94 13.91 -1.03 -29.05
N PRO A 95 13.24 -0.29 -29.95
CA PRO A 95 13.07 -0.74 -31.33
C PRO A 95 14.46 -1.06 -31.90
N GLU A 96 14.62 -2.25 -32.47
CA GLU A 96 15.85 -2.64 -33.15
C GLU A 96 16.16 -1.61 -34.24
N PRO A 97 17.44 -1.26 -34.45
CA PRO A 97 17.80 -0.43 -35.58
C PRO A 97 17.37 -1.15 -36.85
N VAL A 98 16.45 -0.53 -37.60
CA VAL A 98 16.03 -0.98 -38.92
C VAL A 98 17.29 -1.12 -39.76
N LYS A 99 17.65 -2.36 -40.11
CA LYS A 99 18.68 -2.60 -41.13
C LYS A 99 18.12 -2.02 -42.43
N LYS A 100 18.63 -0.84 -42.81
CA LYS A 100 18.40 -0.27 -44.14
C LYS A 100 18.97 -1.29 -45.13
N GLY A 101 18.09 -1.99 -45.84
CA GLY A 101 18.50 -2.82 -46.97
C GLY A 101 19.28 -1.96 -47.97
N PRO A 102 20.22 -2.53 -48.72
CA PRO A 102 20.99 -1.74 -49.66
C PRO A 102 20.06 -1.20 -50.77
N ASP A 103 20.22 0.09 -51.09
CA ASP A 103 19.45 0.88 -52.08
C ASP A 103 19.72 0.43 -53.53
N PHE A 104 19.54 -0.86 -53.84
CA PHE A 104 19.70 -1.39 -55.20
C PHE A 104 18.54 -2.32 -55.57
N ILE A 105 17.92 -2.02 -56.71
CA ILE A 105 16.97 -2.90 -57.37
C ILE A 105 17.79 -3.86 -58.25
N VAL A 106 17.67 -5.16 -58.02
CA VAL A 106 18.22 -6.17 -58.92
C VAL A 106 17.10 -6.65 -59.84
N ASP A 107 17.26 -6.45 -61.15
CA ASP A 107 16.34 -7.01 -62.14
C ASP A 107 16.68 -8.49 -62.40
N SER A 108 15.70 -9.27 -62.88
CA SER A 108 15.80 -10.73 -63.12
C SER A 108 16.89 -11.14 -64.11
N THR A 109 17.54 -10.18 -64.76
CA THR A 109 18.67 -10.37 -65.68
C THR A 109 20.06 -10.17 -65.00
N GLY A 110 20.10 -9.83 -63.70
CA GLY A 110 21.34 -9.77 -62.91
C GLY A 110 22.15 -8.48 -63.02
N SER A 111 21.58 -7.38 -63.56
CA SER A 111 22.26 -6.09 -63.65
C SER A 111 21.91 -5.18 -62.47
N ILE A 112 22.91 -4.58 -61.81
CA ILE A 112 22.76 -3.73 -60.61
C ILE A 112 22.93 -2.26 -61.03
N THR A 113 21.94 -1.41 -60.71
CA THR A 113 21.98 0.04 -61.00
C THR A 113 21.75 0.84 -59.71
N PRO A 114 22.47 1.95 -59.45
CA PRO A 114 22.24 2.78 -58.27
C PRO A 114 20.91 3.54 -58.38
N ALA A 115 20.12 3.53 -57.30
CA ALA A 115 18.95 4.38 -57.16
C ALA A 115 19.38 5.85 -57.00
N ARG A 116 18.76 6.75 -57.76
CA ARG A 116 19.01 8.20 -57.69
C ARG A 116 18.20 8.84 -56.55
#